data_AF-A0A838TY11-F1
#
_entry.id   AF-A0A838TY11-F1
#
_cell.length_a   1.000
_cell.length_b   1.000
_cell.length_c   1.000
_cell.angle_alpha   90.00
_cell.angle_beta   90.00
_cell.angle_gamma   90.00
#
_symmetry.space_group_name_H-M   'P 1'
#
loop_
_entity.id
_entity.type
_entity.pdbx_description
1 polymer ?
#
loop_
_entity_poly.entity_id
_entity_poly.type
_entity_poly.pdbx_seq_one_letter_code
_entity_poly.pdbx_strand_id
1 'polypeptide(L)' 'VEGGGEINWSIIKNNLFDEIIITISPLIIGGRKAITLIEGKGFDEIKKCVQLDLSKIYKKNNGEIVIHYKNGTKNK' A
#
# COMPACT_ATOMS: atom_id res chain seq x y z
N VAL A 1 9.51 6.36 -2.60
CA VAL A 1 9.92 5.05 -3.14
C VAL A 1 8.77 4.51 -3.96
N GLU A 2 9.05 3.87 -5.10
CA GLU A 2 8.02 3.46 -6.07
C GLU A 2 7.85 1.93 -6.18
N GLY A 3 8.50 1.15 -5.32
CA GLY A 3 8.44 -0.32 -5.30
C GLY A 3 9.69 -0.99 -5.90
N GLY A 4 9.65 -2.28 -6.24
CA GLY A 4 8.50 -3.22 -6.27
C GLY A 4 8.07 -3.82 -4.92
N GLY A 5 7.23 -4.87 -4.95
CA GLY A 5 6.56 -5.42 -3.76
C GLY A 5 7.47 -5.81 -2.59
N GLU A 6 8.66 -6.35 -2.86
CA GLU A 6 9.64 -6.71 -1.81
C GLU A 6 10.30 -5.47 -1.17
N ILE A 7 10.57 -4.43 -1.97
CA ILE A 7 11.07 -3.15 -1.48
C ILE A 7 9.99 -2.47 -0.64
N ASN A 8 8.74 -2.48 -1.11
CA ASN A 8 7.59 -1.96 -0.36
C ASN A 8 7.46 -2.68 0.99
N TRP A 9 7.56 -4.02 1.01
CA TRP A 9 7.58 -4.80 2.26
C TRP A 9 8.71 -4.37 3.19
N SER A 10 9.92 -4.19 2.66
CA SER A 10 11.08 -3.79 3.48
C SER A 10 10.90 -2.44 4.16
N ILE A 11 10.20 -1.50 3.51
CA ILE A 11 9.90 -0.18 4.05
C ILE A 11 8.79 -0.28 5.10
N ILE A 12 7.71 -1.02 4.80
CA ILE A 12 6.55 -1.17 5.69
C ILE A 12 6.93 -1.90 6.97
N LYS A 13 7.66 -3.02 6.88
CA LYS A 13 8.04 -3.83 8.06
C LYS A 13 8.96 -3.07 9.03
N ASN A 14 9.74 -2.11 8.53
CA ASN A 14 10.63 -1.26 9.32
C ASN A 14 9.99 0.10 9.68
N ASN A 15 8.71 0.30 9.33
CA ASN A 15 7.98 1.55 9.55
C ASN A 15 8.66 2.82 8.97
N LEU A 16 9.34 2.68 7.82
CA LEU A 16 10.16 3.73 7.19
C LEU A 16 9.38 4.55 6.15
N PHE A 17 8.10 4.84 6.40
CA PHE A 17 7.28 5.67 5.51
C PHE A 17 6.38 6.62 6.30
N ASP A 18 5.99 7.71 5.65
CA ASP A 18 5.05 8.70 6.18
C ASP A 18 3.71 8.69 5.43
N GLU A 19 3.75 8.42 4.12
CA GLU A 19 2.59 8.36 3.23
C GLU A 19 2.69 7.16 2.28
N ILE A 20 1.53 6.60 1.91
CA ILE A 20 1.36 5.62 0.83
C ILE A 20 0.34 6.19 -0.17
N ILE A 21 0.70 6.22 -1.44
CA ILE A 21 -0.18 6.63 -2.55
C ILE A 21 -0.44 5.40 -3.42
N ILE A 22 -1.70 4.96 -3.50
CA ILE A 22 -2.12 3.79 -4.28
C ILE A 22 -2.97 4.26 -5.46
N THR A 23 -2.63 3.81 -6.67
CA THR A 23 -3.48 3.98 -7.85
C THR A 23 -4.10 2.64 -8.22
N ILE A 24 -5.43 2.57 -8.30
CA ILE A 24 -6.19 1.39 -8.72
C ILE A 24 -6.73 1.66 -10.12
N SER A 25 -6.30 0.85 -11.09
CA SER A 25 -6.80 0.91 -12.46
C SER A 25 -8.05 0.03 -12.65
N PRO A 26 -8.98 0.39 -13.56
CA PRO A 26 -10.19 -0.38 -13.83
C PRO A 26 -9.90 -1.64 -14.67
N LEU A 27 -8.96 -2.47 -14.22
CA LEU A 27 -8.45 -3.64 -14.91
C LEU A 27 -8.39 -4.83 -13.97
N ILE A 28 -8.69 -6.03 -14.48
CA ILE A 28 -8.58 -7.30 -13.75
C ILE A 28 -7.63 -8.20 -14.53
N ILE A 29 -6.51 -8.55 -13.91
CA ILE A 29 -5.46 -9.38 -14.54
C ILE A 29 -5.53 -10.83 -14.01
N GLY A 30 -5.77 -11.01 -12.72
CA GLY A 30 -5.72 -12.32 -12.07
C GLY A 30 -4.31 -12.92 -12.01
N GLY A 31 -4.20 -14.17 -11.54
CA GLY A 31 -2.94 -14.92 -11.48
C GLY A 31 -2.45 -15.17 -10.06
N ARG A 32 -2.36 -16.45 -9.67
CA ARG A 32 -1.89 -16.87 -8.33
C ARG A 32 -0.46 -16.43 -8.00
N LYS A 33 0.36 -16.19 -9.02
CA LYS A 33 1.76 -15.76 -8.89
C LYS A 33 1.98 -14.35 -9.45
N ALA A 34 0.92 -13.58 -9.68
CA ALA A 34 1.06 -12.20 -10.13
C ALA A 34 1.71 -11.36 -9.02
N ILE A 35 2.55 -10.40 -9.41
CA ILE A 35 3.18 -9.48 -8.47
C ILE A 35 2.12 -8.58 -7.86
N THR A 36 2.10 -8.52 -6.53
CA THR A 36 1.19 -7.71 -5.72
C THR A 36 1.86 -6.41 -5.26
N LEU A 37 1.07 -5.51 -4.66
CA LEU A 37 1.55 -4.22 -4.17
C LEU A 37 2.62 -4.35 -3.08
N ILE A 38 2.48 -5.34 -2.19
CA ILE A 38 3.35 -5.61 -1.05
C ILE A 38 3.57 -7.12 -1.01
N GLU A 39 4.83 -7.53 -1.20
CA GLU A 39 5.24 -8.93 -1.19
C GLU A 39 5.90 -9.28 0.16
N GLY A 40 6.92 -10.13 0.15
CA GLY A 40 7.69 -10.53 1.30
C GLY A 40 6.93 -11.44 2.25
N LYS A 41 7.39 -11.47 3.50
CA LYS A 41 6.89 -12.40 4.52
C LYS A 41 5.47 -12.07 4.98
N GLY A 42 5.06 -10.81 4.91
CA GLY A 42 3.83 -10.31 5.51
C GLY A 42 3.85 -10.32 7.05
N PHE A 43 2.85 -9.69 7.65
CA PHE A 43 2.58 -9.79 9.09
C PHE A 43 1.77 -11.06 9.37
N ASP A 44 2.13 -11.77 10.44
CA ASP A 44 1.46 -12.99 10.90
C ASP A 44 0.25 -12.72 11.81
N GLU A 45 0.16 -11.52 12.40
CA GLU A 45 -0.93 -11.12 13.29
C GLU A 45 -1.42 -9.70 12.98
N ILE A 46 -2.74 -9.49 12.98
CA ILE A 46 -3.37 -8.19 12.69
C ILE A 46 -2.85 -7.08 13.61
N LYS A 47 -2.62 -7.38 14.90
CA LYS A 47 -2.11 -6.40 15.88
C LYS A 47 -0.70 -5.88 15.57
N LYS A 48 0.07 -6.59 14.74
CA LYS A 48 1.41 -6.18 14.30
C LYS A 48 1.38 -5.38 13.00
N CYS A 49 0.24 -5.35 12.30
CA CYS A 49 0.12 -4.61 11.05
C CYS A 49 0.29 -3.11 11.27
N VAL A 50 0.84 -2.44 10.25
CA VAL A 50 0.89 -0.98 10.23
C VAL A 50 -0.52 -0.43 9.98
N GLN A 51 -0.96 0.47 10.85
CA GLN A 51 -2.23 1.18 10.71
C GLN A 51 -2.06 2.37 9.75
N LEU A 52 -3.03 2.54 8.85
CA LEU A 52 -3.06 3.61 7.85
C LEU A 52 -4.28 4.51 8.06
N ASP A 53 -4.08 5.82 7.92
CA ASP A 53 -5.14 6.82 8.01
C ASP A 53 -5.44 7.38 6.62
N LEU A 54 -6.67 7.27 6.14
CA LEU A 54 -7.08 7.81 4.84
C LEU A 54 -7.02 9.33 4.88
N SER A 55 -6.21 9.93 4.01
CA SER A 55 -6.04 11.38 3.94
C SER A 55 -6.73 12.01 2.73
N LYS A 56 -6.77 11.30 1.60
CA LYS A 56 -7.39 11.80 0.36
C LYS A 56 -7.78 10.63 -0.55
N ILE A 57 -8.88 10.79 -1.26
CA ILE A 57 -9.28 9.92 -2.38
C ILE A 57 -9.80 10.76 -3.53
N TYR A 58 -9.44 10.42 -4.76
CA TYR A 58 -10.02 11.04 -5.95
C TYR A 58 -9.98 10.11 -7.16
N LYS A 59 -10.86 10.37 -8.11
CA LYS A 59 -10.96 9.65 -9.38
C LYS A 59 -10.31 10.46 -10.50
N LYS A 60 -9.55 9.81 -11.37
CA LYS A 60 -9.03 10.39 -12.62
C LYS A 60 -10.01 10.18 -13.77
N ASN A 61 -9.87 10.98 -14.83
CA ASN A 61 -10.74 10.91 -16.01
C ASN A 61 -10.70 9.55 -16.72
N ASN A 62 -9.57 8.84 -16.65
CA ASN A 62 -9.39 7.49 -17.21
C ASN A 62 -10.04 6.37 -16.37
N GLY A 63 -10.75 6.71 -15.30
CA GLY A 63 -11.42 5.74 -14.44
C GLY A 63 -10.57 5.22 -13.28
N GLU A 64 -9.29 5.57 -13.19
CA GLU A 64 -8.44 5.19 -12.06
C GLU A 64 -8.87 5.89 -10.76
N ILE A 65 -8.65 5.23 -9.64
CA ILE A 65 -8.84 5.78 -8.30
C ILE A 65 -7.47 5.95 -7.66
N VAL A 66 -7.19 7.14 -7.14
CA VAL A 66 -5.97 7.41 -6.36
C VAL A 66 -6.36 7.59 -4.89
N ILE A 67 -5.66 6.85 -4.02
CA ILE A 67 -5.89 6.81 -2.59
C ILE A 67 -4.59 7.21 -1.89
N HIS A 68 -4.67 8.19 -1.00
CA HIS A 68 -3.56 8.62 -0.15
C HIS A 68 -3.83 8.18 1.28
N TYR A 69 -2.86 7.50 1.86
CA TYR A 69 -2.84 7.10 3.26
C TYR A 69 -1.65 7.71 3.98
N LYS A 70 -1.85 8.22 5.18
CA LYS A 70 -0.76 8.56 6.10
C LYS A 70 -0.46 7.38 7.01
N ASN A 71 0.76 7.32 7.51
CA ASN A 71 1.16 6.35 8.52
C ASN A 71 0.50 6.67 9.87
N GLY A 72 -0.55 5.93 10.22
CA GLY A 72 -1.29 6.12 11.47
C GLY A 72 -0.55 5.62 12.71
N THR A 73 0.53 4.85 12.54
CA THR A 73 1.37 4.41 13.67
C THR A 73 2.39 5.44 14.13
N LYS A 74 2.71 6.45 13.30
CA LYS A 74 3.62 7.55 13.68
C LYS A 74 2.92 8.70 14.43
N ASN A 75 1.58 8.74 14.40
CA ASN A 75 0.79 9.77 15.07
C ASN A 75 0.36 9.38 16.50
N LYS A 76 0.88 8.26 17.01
CA LYS A 76 0.73 7.79 18.40
C LYS A 76 2.09 7.77 19.05
#